data_AF-A0AAV4IE00-F1
#
_entry.id   AF-A0AAV4IE00-F1
#
_cell.length_a   1.000
_cell.length_b   1.000
_cell.length_c   1.000
_cell.angle_alpha   90.00
_cell.angle_beta   90.00
_cell.angle_gamma   90.00
#
_symmetry.space_group_name_H-M   'P 1'
#
loop_
_entity.id
_entity.type
_entity.pdbx_description
1 polymer ?
#
loop_
_entity_poly.entity_id
_entity_poly.type
_entity_poly.pdbx_seq_one_letter_code
_entity_poly.pdbx_strand_id
1 'polypeptide(L)'
;MVRGFIAYDETQRRIRVIEEQREQKEDSAYEYLVIYEQNLEYRVDLHTRKCNTTQPRERFRPIGVPPEAKFMFEGVIGAAGVAGETVTVAGFAGQFEGNDYEVTVTYPNCFPVTHGFKGKDGHQDLTTLVVSVCMSSFQFDKERGFMVLGKMAYDEDNRRISEFEDETINKTRAYYFKVKLYNENKEYTLDLKTRKCNITAPRSPWHPYGVPPDAQFRAEAVVGAAGVPGESVTVADFAHQTTDGGFGFAVTEPSCFPVGHAFFSKDRGLEITNFYDLQNGIKDPEAFTIPKECMSL
;
A
#
# COMPACT_ATOMS: atom_id res chain seq x y z
N MET A 1 18.17 -10.41 10.44
CA MET A 1 17.19 -10.02 9.39
C MET A 1 16.75 -8.61 9.73
N VAL A 2 17.06 -7.65 8.87
CA VAL A 2 16.61 -6.27 9.01
C VAL A 2 15.23 -6.18 8.37
N ARG A 3 14.25 -5.61 9.07
CA ARG A 3 12.94 -5.30 8.49
C ARG A 3 12.79 -3.81 8.44
N GLY A 4 12.24 -3.30 7.36
CA GLY A 4 12.12 -1.87 7.20
C GLY A 4 11.15 -1.44 6.12
N PHE A 5 10.89 -0.14 6.11
CA PHE A 5 10.13 0.55 5.08
C PHE A 5 11.11 1.31 4.20
N ILE A 6 10.88 1.25 2.89
CA ILE A 6 11.62 2.06 1.93
C ILE A 6 10.65 2.98 1.19
N ALA A 7 10.99 4.26 1.12
CA ALA A 7 10.45 5.18 0.14
C ALA A 7 11.56 5.46 -0.88
N TYR A 8 11.26 5.26 -2.15
CA TYR A 8 12.21 5.33 -3.23
C TYR A 8 11.71 6.34 -4.27
N ASP A 9 12.59 7.24 -4.68
CA ASP A 9 12.33 8.27 -5.69
C ASP A 9 13.52 8.31 -6.65
N GLU A 10 13.30 7.80 -7.86
CA GLU A 10 14.32 7.70 -8.89
C GLU A 10 14.65 9.06 -9.51
N THR A 11 13.64 9.89 -9.74
CA THR A 11 13.77 11.15 -10.46
C THR A 11 14.63 12.15 -9.69
N GLN A 12 14.50 12.19 -8.36
CA GLN A 12 15.30 13.03 -7.48
C GLN A 12 16.47 12.30 -6.81
N ARG A 13 16.70 11.03 -7.19
CA ARG A 13 17.79 10.18 -6.68
C ARG A 13 17.89 10.25 -5.16
N ARG A 14 16.79 9.88 -4.48
CA ARG A 14 16.71 9.92 -3.03
C ARG A 14 15.97 8.71 -2.49
N ILE A 15 16.41 8.26 -1.32
CA ILE A 15 15.88 7.06 -0.67
C ILE A 15 15.68 7.37 0.80
N ARG A 16 14.52 7.00 1.35
CA ARG A 16 14.27 7.00 2.78
C ARG A 16 14.09 5.56 3.23
N VAL A 17 14.87 5.13 4.21
CA VAL A 17 14.79 3.78 4.77
C VAL A 17 14.52 3.89 6.26
N ILE A 18 13.49 3.21 6.75
CA ILE A 18 13.22 3.06 8.18
C ILE A 18 13.50 1.61 8.50
N GLU A 19 14.56 1.34 9.27
CA GLU A 19 14.98 0.00 9.60
C GLU A 19 14.80 -0.27 11.09
N GLU A 20 14.20 -1.41 11.41
CA GLU A 20 14.16 -1.98 12.76
C GLU A 20 14.94 -3.30 12.76
N GLN A 21 15.94 -3.38 13.63
CA GLN A 21 16.67 -4.60 13.93
C GLN A 21 16.34 -5.04 15.35
N ARG A 22 15.82 -6.26 15.48
CA ARG A 22 15.65 -6.92 16.77
C ARG A 22 16.61 -8.08 16.86
N GLU A 23 17.68 -7.90 17.63
CA GLU A 23 18.56 -9.00 18.04
C GLU A 23 18.34 -9.33 19.52
N GLN A 24 18.65 -10.56 19.94
CA GLN A 24 18.30 -11.13 21.25
C GLN A 24 18.77 -10.31 22.47
N LYS A 25 19.61 -9.29 22.30
CA LYS A 25 20.14 -8.44 23.39
C LYS A 25 20.03 -6.93 23.14
N GLU A 26 19.66 -6.48 21.94
CA GLU A 26 19.62 -5.06 21.61
C GLU A 26 18.62 -4.81 20.46
N ASP A 27 17.68 -3.90 20.70
CA ASP A 27 16.76 -3.40 19.69
C ASP A 27 17.32 -2.08 19.16
N SER A 28 17.59 -2.00 17.86
CA SER A 28 18.02 -0.76 17.21
C SER A 28 17.04 -0.38 16.10
N ALA A 29 16.73 0.91 16.03
CA ALA A 29 15.78 1.45 15.08
C ALA A 29 16.35 2.75 14.51
N TYR A 30 16.57 2.79 13.21
CA TYR A 30 17.18 3.91 12.51
C TYR A 30 16.32 4.33 11.33
N GLU A 31 16.28 5.63 11.09
CA GLU A 31 15.78 6.20 9.86
C GLU A 31 16.96 6.82 9.09
N TYR A 32 17.05 6.44 7.83
CA TYR A 32 18.01 6.95 6.87
C TYR A 32 17.28 7.78 5.83
N LEU A 33 17.74 9.00 5.57
CA LEU A 33 17.34 9.78 4.41
C LEU A 33 18.59 10.08 3.60
N VAL A 34 18.70 9.45 2.44
CA VAL A 34 19.83 9.58 1.52
C VAL A 34 19.40 10.46 0.36
N ILE A 35 20.07 11.59 0.17
CA ILE A 35 19.85 12.53 -0.92
C ILE A 35 21.12 12.56 -1.75
N TYR A 36 21.17 11.74 -2.80
CA TYR A 36 22.41 11.47 -3.53
C TYR A 36 22.89 12.68 -4.32
N GLU A 37 21.98 13.50 -4.84
CA GLU A 37 22.34 14.74 -5.55
C GLU A 37 23.08 15.75 -4.66
N GLN A 38 22.81 15.71 -3.35
CA GLN A 38 23.46 16.56 -2.35
C GLN A 38 24.65 15.87 -1.68
N ASN A 39 24.95 14.62 -2.05
CA ASN A 39 25.93 13.75 -1.38
C ASN A 39 25.73 13.72 0.15
N LEU A 40 24.47 13.62 0.58
CA LEU A 40 24.08 13.76 1.97
C LEU A 40 23.25 12.58 2.46
N GLU A 41 23.60 12.06 3.63
CA GLU A 41 22.87 11.02 4.33
C GLU A 41 22.53 11.52 5.74
N TYR A 42 21.25 11.51 6.09
CA TYR A 42 20.80 11.73 7.45
C TYR A 42 20.53 10.38 8.09
N ARG A 43 21.13 10.13 9.24
CA ARG A 43 20.88 8.96 10.07
C ARG A 43 20.27 9.40 11.39
N VAL A 44 19.00 9.10 11.58
CA VAL A 44 18.24 9.41 12.79
C VAL A 44 18.07 8.15 13.61
N ASP A 45 18.52 8.18 14.86
CA ASP A 45 18.21 7.16 15.84
C ASP A 45 16.77 7.35 16.32
N LEU A 46 15.88 6.38 16.08
CA LEU A 46 14.45 6.53 16.33
C LEU A 46 14.09 6.49 17.81
N HIS A 47 14.95 5.90 18.65
CA HIS A 47 14.77 5.87 20.10
C HIS A 47 15.14 7.19 20.75
N THR A 48 16.32 7.72 20.39
CA THR A 48 16.89 8.92 21.01
C THR A 48 16.57 10.21 20.26
N ARG A 49 16.05 10.09 19.02
CA ARG A 49 15.80 11.20 18.08
C ARG A 49 17.05 12.01 17.73
N LYS A 50 18.24 11.47 17.98
CA LYS A 50 19.50 12.09 17.58
C LYS A 50 19.72 11.89 16.09
N CYS A 51 20.01 12.98 15.39
CA CYS A 51 20.32 12.97 13.96
C CYS A 51 21.81 13.19 13.76
N ASN A 52 22.44 12.28 13.02
CA ASN A 52 23.80 12.43 12.50
C ASN A 52 23.74 12.63 10.99
N THR A 53 24.62 13.47 10.47
CA THR A 53 24.73 13.71 9.03
C THR A 53 26.06 13.15 8.53
N THR A 54 25.98 12.29 7.54
CA THR A 54 27.09 11.56 6.91
C THR A 54 27.02 11.73 5.40
N GLN A 55 28.01 11.17 4.69
CA GLN A 55 27.94 11.02 3.24
C GLN A 55 27.43 9.62 2.90
N PRO A 56 26.63 9.47 1.82
CA PRO A 56 26.21 8.17 1.33
C PRO A 56 27.42 7.26 1.09
N ARG A 57 27.38 6.04 1.63
CA ARG A 57 28.46 5.06 1.42
C ARG A 57 28.50 4.55 -0.02
N GLU A 58 27.35 4.54 -0.66
CA GLU A 58 27.17 4.07 -2.03
C GLU A 58 26.66 5.19 -2.92
N ARG A 59 26.76 5.01 -4.24
CA ARG A 59 26.11 5.88 -5.22
C ARG A 59 24.64 5.50 -5.39
N PHE A 60 23.86 6.40 -5.97
CA PHE A 60 22.47 6.12 -6.28
C PHE A 60 22.40 5.00 -7.31
N ARG A 61 21.58 3.98 -7.02
CA ARG A 61 21.32 2.86 -7.93
C ARG A 61 19.82 2.74 -8.13
N PRO A 62 19.34 2.74 -9.39
CA PRO A 62 17.92 2.55 -9.65
C PRO A 62 17.40 1.20 -9.13
N ILE A 63 16.17 1.18 -8.58
CA ILE A 63 15.45 -0.03 -8.20
C ILE A 63 14.49 -0.35 -9.36
N GLY A 64 15.02 -0.97 -10.41
CA GLY A 64 14.27 -1.28 -11.62
C GLY A 64 15.12 -2.13 -12.58
N VAL A 65 14.55 -2.58 -13.69
CA VAL A 65 15.28 -3.37 -14.70
C VAL A 65 16.02 -2.41 -15.63
N PRO A 66 17.37 -2.39 -15.66
CA PRO A 66 18.12 -1.57 -16.61
C PRO A 66 17.78 -1.96 -18.07
N PRO A 67 17.74 -1.02 -19.02
CA PRO A 67 17.47 -1.32 -20.43
C PRO A 67 18.43 -2.35 -21.04
N GLU A 68 19.67 -2.39 -20.56
CA GLU A 68 20.72 -3.32 -20.96
C GLU A 68 20.70 -4.66 -20.23
N ALA A 69 19.81 -4.83 -19.25
CA ALA A 69 19.72 -6.06 -18.47
C ALA A 69 19.25 -7.22 -19.35
N LYS A 70 19.90 -8.36 -19.17
CA LYS A 70 19.57 -9.58 -19.89
C LYS A 70 18.48 -10.33 -19.14
N PHE A 71 17.41 -10.65 -19.86
CA PHE A 71 16.42 -11.58 -19.37
C PHE A 71 17.09 -12.92 -19.04
N MET A 72 16.79 -13.45 -17.86
CA MET A 72 17.31 -14.73 -17.39
C MET A 72 16.23 -15.80 -17.36
N PHE A 73 15.09 -15.49 -16.75
CA PHE A 73 14.02 -16.45 -16.56
C PHE A 73 12.67 -15.76 -16.38
N GLU A 74 11.62 -16.52 -16.65
CA GLU A 74 10.27 -16.24 -16.16
C GLU A 74 9.91 -17.34 -15.16
N GLY A 75 9.28 -16.95 -14.07
CA GLY A 75 8.94 -17.84 -12.97
C GLY A 75 7.60 -17.46 -12.36
N VAL A 76 7.12 -18.32 -11.48
CA VAL A 76 5.87 -18.12 -10.77
C VAL A 76 6.15 -18.25 -9.29
N ILE A 77 5.93 -17.17 -8.53
CA ILE A 77 6.01 -17.17 -7.07
C ILE A 77 4.61 -17.47 -6.53
N GLY A 78 4.48 -18.56 -5.78
CA GLY A 78 3.23 -18.93 -5.14
C GLY A 78 3.35 -20.25 -4.39
N ALA A 79 2.31 -20.62 -3.65
CA ALA A 79 2.28 -21.90 -2.95
C ALA A 79 2.08 -23.04 -3.95
N ALA A 80 3.01 -23.99 -3.99
CA ALA A 80 2.93 -25.15 -4.88
C ALA A 80 1.63 -25.93 -4.63
N GLY A 81 0.78 -26.04 -5.65
CA GLY A 81 -0.51 -26.73 -5.56
C GLY A 81 -1.70 -25.87 -5.13
N VAL A 82 -1.50 -24.56 -4.87
CA VAL A 82 -2.59 -23.61 -4.59
C VAL A 82 -2.87 -22.80 -5.85
N ALA A 83 -4.01 -23.05 -6.49
CA ALA A 83 -4.43 -22.31 -7.67
C ALA A 83 -4.90 -20.90 -7.27
N GLY A 84 -4.45 -19.88 -8.01
CA GLY A 84 -4.90 -18.48 -7.85
C GLY A 84 -3.99 -17.60 -6.97
N GLU A 85 -3.15 -18.18 -6.13
CA GLU A 85 -2.19 -17.44 -5.27
C GLU A 85 -0.79 -17.40 -5.88
N THR A 86 -0.71 -16.93 -7.13
CA THR A 86 0.55 -16.88 -7.86
C THR A 86 0.81 -15.52 -8.47
N VAL A 87 2.08 -15.11 -8.48
CA VAL A 87 2.57 -13.92 -9.15
C VAL A 87 3.61 -14.36 -10.17
N THR A 88 3.37 -14.06 -11.44
CA THR A 88 4.39 -14.21 -12.48
C THR A 88 5.49 -13.20 -12.25
N VAL A 89 6.72 -13.66 -12.31
CA VAL A 89 7.91 -12.83 -12.16
C VAL A 89 8.86 -13.07 -13.31
N ALA A 90 9.61 -12.04 -13.66
CA ALA A 90 10.71 -12.12 -14.60
C ALA A 90 12.01 -11.72 -13.89
N GLY A 91 13.03 -12.57 -14.06
CA GLY A 91 14.37 -12.35 -13.56
C GLY A 91 15.27 -11.77 -14.65
N PHE A 92 16.04 -10.75 -14.30
CA PHE A 92 17.00 -10.10 -15.17
C PHE A 92 18.35 -10.02 -14.46
N ALA A 93 19.42 -10.08 -15.25
CA ALA A 93 20.78 -9.89 -14.74
C ALA A 93 21.60 -9.01 -15.68
N GLY A 94 22.59 -8.33 -15.14
CA GLY A 94 23.44 -7.44 -15.91
C GLY A 94 24.67 -7.00 -15.13
N GLN A 95 25.34 -6.00 -15.67
CA GLN A 95 26.43 -5.33 -14.98
C GLN A 95 26.14 -3.85 -14.90
N PHE A 96 26.21 -3.31 -13.69
CA PHE A 96 26.07 -1.88 -13.44
C PHE A 96 27.33 -1.35 -12.77
N GLU A 97 28.03 -0.44 -13.45
CA GLU A 97 29.32 0.14 -13.01
C GLU A 97 30.38 -0.90 -12.57
N GLY A 98 30.35 -2.10 -13.18
CA GLY A 98 31.31 -3.18 -12.92
C GLY A 98 30.96 -4.09 -11.74
N ASN A 99 29.78 -3.96 -11.15
CA ASN A 99 29.20 -4.94 -10.22
C ASN A 99 28.17 -5.80 -10.94
N ASP A 100 28.07 -7.07 -10.54
CA ASP A 100 27.02 -7.93 -11.06
C ASP A 100 25.69 -7.57 -10.39
N TYR A 101 24.64 -7.52 -11.20
CA TYR A 101 23.31 -7.12 -10.84
C TYR A 101 22.33 -8.24 -11.15
N GLU A 102 21.43 -8.54 -10.20
CA GLU A 102 20.30 -9.42 -10.40
C GLU A 102 19.03 -8.77 -9.84
N VAL A 103 17.95 -8.81 -10.62
CA VAL A 103 16.65 -8.29 -10.17
C VAL A 103 15.55 -9.22 -10.62
N THR A 104 14.57 -9.39 -9.74
CA THR A 104 13.32 -10.05 -10.08
C THR A 104 12.21 -9.03 -9.94
N VAL A 105 11.40 -8.90 -10.98
CA VAL A 105 10.22 -8.03 -11.00
C VAL A 105 8.97 -8.82 -11.29
N THR A 106 7.82 -8.33 -10.88
CA THR A 106 6.53 -8.90 -11.29
C THR A 106 6.29 -8.66 -12.78
N TYR A 107 5.55 -9.57 -13.42
CA TYR A 107 5.09 -9.42 -14.80
C TYR A 107 3.56 -9.42 -14.82
N PRO A 108 2.91 -8.53 -15.59
CA PRO A 108 3.48 -7.58 -16.55
C PRO A 108 3.89 -6.21 -15.96
N ASN A 109 3.66 -5.98 -14.67
CA ASN A 109 3.68 -4.63 -14.09
C ASN A 109 5.06 -4.13 -13.61
N CYS A 110 6.09 -4.97 -13.65
CA CYS A 110 7.47 -4.62 -13.30
C CYS A 110 7.69 -4.11 -11.86
N PHE A 111 6.81 -4.44 -10.90
CA PHE A 111 7.08 -4.13 -9.50
C PHE A 111 8.29 -4.93 -8.98
N PRO A 112 9.26 -4.31 -8.30
CA PRO A 112 10.45 -4.99 -7.82
C PRO A 112 10.12 -5.99 -6.69
N VAL A 113 10.61 -7.22 -6.82
CA VAL A 113 10.40 -8.33 -5.88
C VAL A 113 11.70 -8.65 -5.13
N THR A 114 12.79 -8.87 -5.85
CA THR A 114 14.13 -9.02 -5.27
C THR A 114 15.13 -8.17 -6.04
N HIS A 115 16.11 -7.67 -5.30
CA HIS A 115 17.16 -6.82 -5.81
C HIS A 115 18.49 -7.26 -5.20
N GLY A 116 19.42 -7.71 -6.03
CA GLY A 116 20.69 -8.28 -5.62
C GLY A 116 21.87 -7.61 -6.32
N PHE A 117 22.91 -7.32 -5.55
CA PHE A 117 24.19 -6.89 -6.07
C PHE A 117 25.32 -7.74 -5.53
N LYS A 118 26.32 -7.98 -6.39
CA LYS A 118 27.59 -8.58 -6.00
C LYS A 118 28.74 -7.63 -6.34
N GLY A 119 29.38 -7.12 -5.30
CA GLY A 119 30.58 -6.31 -5.40
C GLY A 119 31.80 -7.11 -5.85
N LYS A 120 32.79 -6.43 -6.45
CA LYS A 120 34.07 -7.05 -6.85
C LYS A 120 34.90 -7.57 -5.67
N ASP A 121 34.65 -7.07 -4.47
CA ASP A 121 35.22 -7.52 -3.19
C ASP A 121 34.58 -8.81 -2.67
N GLY A 122 33.57 -9.34 -3.37
CA GLY A 122 32.82 -10.54 -2.99
C GLY A 122 31.66 -10.26 -2.04
N HIS A 123 31.42 -9.00 -1.64
CA HIS A 123 30.26 -8.67 -0.83
C HIS A 123 28.99 -8.80 -1.66
N GLN A 124 28.06 -9.63 -1.19
CA GLN A 124 26.71 -9.74 -1.74
C GLN A 124 25.73 -8.96 -0.85
N ASP A 125 24.93 -8.12 -1.47
CA ASP A 125 23.77 -7.48 -0.86
C ASP A 125 22.51 -7.96 -1.57
N LEU A 126 21.54 -8.45 -0.79
CA LEU A 126 20.28 -8.99 -1.30
C LEU A 126 19.13 -8.36 -0.51
N THR A 127 18.40 -7.47 -1.18
CA THR A 127 17.19 -6.86 -0.65
C THR A 127 15.98 -7.56 -1.25
N THR A 128 15.12 -8.10 -0.38
CA THR A 128 13.79 -8.61 -0.78
C THR A 128 12.75 -7.53 -0.50
N LEU A 129 12.10 -7.04 -1.54
CA LEU A 129 11.05 -6.04 -1.45
C LEU A 129 9.71 -6.76 -1.41
N VAL A 130 9.07 -6.76 -0.24
CA VAL A 130 7.70 -7.23 -0.11
C VAL A 130 6.78 -6.05 -0.38
N VAL A 131 6.29 -5.92 -1.61
CA VAL A 131 5.19 -5.01 -1.92
C VAL A 131 3.95 -5.51 -1.17
N SER A 132 3.35 -4.68 -0.30
CA SER A 132 2.09 -5.06 0.35
C SER A 132 1.02 -5.22 -0.74
N VAL A 133 0.42 -6.40 -0.79
CA VAL A 133 -0.49 -6.84 -1.86
C VAL A 133 -1.94 -6.37 -1.61
N CYS A 134 -2.15 -5.42 -0.70
CA CYS A 134 -3.47 -4.97 -0.28
C CYS A 134 -3.59 -3.46 -0.40
N MET A 135 -4.74 -3.01 -0.92
CA MET A 135 -5.13 -1.62 -0.90
C MET A 135 -5.14 -1.10 0.54
N SER A 136 -4.43 -0.01 0.77
CA SER A 136 -4.43 0.71 2.04
C SER A 136 -5.51 1.79 2.00
N SER A 137 -6.29 1.91 3.06
CA SER A 137 -7.34 2.92 3.18
C SER A 137 -7.10 3.82 4.39
N PHE A 138 -7.32 5.11 4.23
CA PHE A 138 -7.29 6.10 5.28
C PHE A 138 -8.65 6.77 5.41
N GLN A 139 -9.34 6.57 6.53
CA GLN A 139 -10.71 7.03 6.74
C GLN A 139 -10.86 7.78 8.07
N PHE A 140 -11.74 8.76 8.16
CA PHE A 140 -12.17 9.33 9.45
C PHE A 140 -13.35 8.55 10.04
N ASP A 141 -13.14 7.88 11.18
CA ASP A 141 -14.21 7.23 11.94
C ASP A 141 -14.90 8.27 12.84
N LYS A 142 -16.13 8.63 12.48
CA LYS A 142 -16.92 9.64 13.19
C LYS A 142 -17.36 9.19 14.58
N GLU A 143 -17.69 7.91 14.78
CA GLU A 143 -18.17 7.42 16.08
C GLU A 143 -17.03 7.41 17.10
N ARG A 144 -15.84 7.06 16.62
CA ARG A 144 -14.63 6.97 17.45
C ARG A 144 -13.88 8.30 17.50
N GLY A 145 -14.17 9.22 16.59
CA GLY A 145 -13.65 10.59 16.56
C GLY A 145 -12.18 10.68 16.13
N PHE A 146 -11.68 9.73 15.33
CA PHE A 146 -10.30 9.73 14.86
C PHE A 146 -10.12 9.06 13.51
N MET A 147 -8.95 9.27 12.91
CA MET A 147 -8.56 8.68 11.64
C MET A 147 -8.10 7.23 11.84
N VAL A 148 -8.60 6.35 10.99
CA VAL A 148 -8.31 4.92 10.92
C VAL A 148 -7.52 4.67 9.64
N LEU A 149 -6.34 4.06 9.80
CA LEU A 149 -5.59 3.47 8.70
C LEU A 149 -5.86 1.97 8.72
N GLY A 150 -5.95 1.37 7.54
CA GLY A 150 -6.13 -0.07 7.43
C GLY A 150 -5.87 -0.58 6.03
N LYS A 151 -6.06 -1.89 5.88
CA LYS A 151 -6.07 -2.58 4.59
C LYS A 151 -7.51 -2.87 4.20
N MET A 152 -7.80 -2.86 2.91
CA MET A 152 -9.12 -3.10 2.37
C MET A 152 -9.09 -4.07 1.19
N ALA A 153 -10.07 -4.95 1.12
CA ALA A 153 -10.45 -5.66 -0.10
C ALA A 153 -11.85 -5.21 -0.52
N TYR A 154 -12.03 -4.94 -1.81
CA TYR A 154 -13.26 -4.41 -2.37
C TYR A 154 -13.69 -5.23 -3.57
N ASP A 155 -14.93 -5.71 -3.56
CA ASP A 155 -15.53 -6.52 -4.61
C ASP A 155 -16.86 -5.91 -5.01
N GLU A 156 -16.88 -5.24 -6.15
CA GLU A 156 -18.06 -4.55 -6.65
C GLU A 156 -19.14 -5.52 -7.13
N ASP A 157 -18.74 -6.54 -7.88
CA ASP A 157 -19.65 -7.52 -8.48
C ASP A 157 -20.45 -8.28 -7.41
N ASN A 158 -19.79 -8.66 -6.32
CA ASN A 158 -20.42 -9.37 -5.21
C ASN A 158 -20.88 -8.44 -4.07
N ARG A 159 -20.72 -7.13 -4.22
CA ARG A 159 -21.10 -6.10 -3.23
C ARG A 159 -20.62 -6.41 -1.82
N ARG A 160 -19.30 -6.58 -1.67
CA ARG A 160 -18.68 -6.91 -0.38
C ARG A 160 -17.38 -6.16 -0.16
N ILE A 161 -17.12 -5.83 1.10
CA ILE A 161 -15.95 -5.07 1.54
C ILE A 161 -15.36 -5.76 2.76
N SER A 162 -14.05 -5.89 2.80
CA SER A 162 -13.31 -6.37 3.96
C SER A 162 -12.32 -5.30 4.37
N GLU A 163 -12.27 -4.97 5.66
CA GLU A 163 -11.46 -3.90 6.23
C GLU A 163 -10.68 -4.43 7.43
N PHE A 164 -9.37 -4.21 7.45
CA PHE A 164 -8.49 -4.58 8.56
C PHE A 164 -7.80 -3.32 9.09
N GLU A 165 -8.14 -2.90 10.30
CA GLU A 165 -7.56 -1.72 10.93
C GLU A 165 -6.11 -1.99 11.40
N ASP A 166 -5.20 -1.04 11.14
CA ASP A 166 -3.79 -1.15 11.51
C ASP A 166 -3.57 -0.87 13.01
N GLU A 167 -3.06 -1.87 13.73
CA GLU A 167 -2.78 -1.81 15.16
C GLU A 167 -1.61 -0.88 15.54
N THR A 168 -0.76 -0.51 14.57
CA THR A 168 0.50 0.20 14.82
C THR A 168 0.31 1.68 15.14
N ILE A 169 -0.84 2.27 14.79
CA ILE A 169 -1.11 3.70 15.01
C ILE A 169 -1.40 4.01 16.48
N ASN A 170 -1.99 3.06 17.25
CA ASN A 170 -2.19 3.25 18.69
C ASN A 170 -2.54 1.96 19.45
N LYS A 171 -1.54 1.36 20.12
CA LYS A 171 -1.67 0.10 20.88
C LYS A 171 -2.66 0.13 22.06
N THR A 172 -3.12 1.31 22.48
CA THR A 172 -4.06 1.44 23.60
C THR A 172 -5.53 1.31 23.17
N ARG A 173 -5.83 1.43 21.87
CA ARG A 173 -7.20 1.44 21.35
C ARG A 173 -7.62 0.06 20.86
N ALA A 174 -8.93 -0.20 20.81
CA ALA A 174 -9.45 -1.34 20.07
C ALA A 174 -9.15 -1.14 18.57
N TYR A 175 -9.06 -2.21 17.82
CA TYR A 175 -8.91 -2.17 16.36
C TYR A 175 -9.67 -3.36 15.81
N TYR A 176 -10.25 -3.20 14.63
CA TYR A 176 -11.28 -4.11 14.14
C TYR A 176 -10.90 -4.75 12.82
N PHE A 177 -11.39 -5.97 12.64
CA PHE A 177 -11.55 -6.57 11.33
C PHE A 177 -13.04 -6.60 10.99
N LYS A 178 -13.41 -6.03 9.85
CA LYS A 178 -14.80 -5.88 9.42
C LYS A 178 -15.01 -6.56 8.08
N VAL A 179 -16.07 -7.35 7.96
CA VAL A 179 -16.53 -7.91 6.69
C VAL A 179 -17.97 -7.47 6.45
N LYS A 180 -18.19 -6.68 5.40
CA LYS A 180 -19.49 -6.13 5.01
C LYS A 180 -19.98 -6.89 3.78
N LEU A 181 -21.06 -7.63 3.92
CA LEU A 181 -21.73 -8.38 2.87
C LEU A 181 -23.08 -7.70 2.58
N TYR A 182 -23.11 -6.81 1.58
CA TYR A 182 -24.29 -5.99 1.32
C TYR A 182 -25.44 -6.78 0.71
N ASN A 183 -25.15 -7.84 -0.05
CA ASN A 183 -26.16 -8.77 -0.57
C ASN A 183 -26.90 -9.51 0.55
N GLU A 184 -26.25 -9.73 1.70
CA GLU A 184 -26.87 -10.36 2.87
C GLU A 184 -27.36 -9.34 3.91
N ASN A 185 -27.10 -8.05 3.70
CA ASN A 185 -27.31 -6.97 4.66
C ASN A 185 -26.67 -7.25 6.03
N LYS A 186 -25.42 -7.74 6.02
CA LYS A 186 -24.65 -8.06 7.24
C LYS A 186 -23.27 -7.40 7.25
N GLU A 187 -22.90 -6.89 8.41
CA GLU A 187 -21.57 -6.41 8.75
C GLU A 187 -21.08 -7.19 9.98
N TYR A 188 -20.01 -7.97 9.78
CA TYR A 188 -19.33 -8.70 10.82
C TYR A 188 -18.18 -7.86 11.35
N THR A 189 -18.24 -7.43 12.60
CA THR A 189 -17.18 -6.64 13.24
C THR A 189 -16.51 -7.44 14.34
N LEU A 190 -15.25 -7.81 14.13
CA LEU A 190 -14.42 -8.49 15.12
C LEU A 190 -13.49 -7.50 15.80
N ASP A 191 -13.57 -7.39 17.12
CA ASP A 191 -12.55 -6.73 17.92
C ASP A 191 -11.29 -7.61 17.95
N LEU A 192 -10.21 -7.14 17.33
CA LEU A 192 -8.97 -7.92 17.18
C LEU A 192 -8.24 -8.13 18.52
N LYS A 193 -8.52 -7.29 19.52
CA LYS A 193 -7.92 -7.39 20.86
C LYS A 193 -8.72 -8.31 21.78
N THR A 194 -10.04 -8.15 21.81
CA THR A 194 -10.90 -8.95 22.72
C THR A 194 -11.44 -10.22 22.09
N ARG A 195 -11.30 -10.37 20.77
CA ARG A 195 -11.86 -11.45 19.95
C ARG A 195 -13.39 -11.56 20.04
N LYS A 196 -14.07 -10.49 20.47
CA LYS A 196 -15.53 -10.42 20.48
C LYS A 196 -16.01 -10.02 19.09
N CYS A 197 -16.98 -10.77 18.56
CA CYS A 197 -17.66 -10.43 17.32
C CYS A 197 -19.03 -9.81 17.58
N ASN A 198 -19.40 -8.87 16.71
CA ASN A 198 -20.74 -8.32 16.61
C ASN A 198 -21.24 -8.41 15.16
N ILE A 199 -22.52 -8.68 14.97
CA ILE A 199 -23.16 -8.76 13.65
C ILE A 199 -24.25 -7.70 13.59
N THR A 200 -24.10 -6.74 12.68
CA THR A 200 -25.06 -5.65 12.45
C THR A 200 -25.40 -5.56 10.97
N ALA A 201 -26.31 -4.66 10.58
CA ALA A 201 -26.43 -4.27 9.18
C ALA A 201 -25.31 -3.26 8.83
N PRO A 202 -24.83 -3.21 7.57
CA PRO A 202 -23.95 -2.14 7.11
C PRO A 202 -24.58 -0.78 7.37
N ARG A 203 -23.78 0.15 7.90
CA ARG A 203 -24.28 1.48 8.27
C ARG A 203 -24.71 2.34 7.07
N SER A 204 -24.08 2.13 5.92
CA SER A 204 -24.40 2.80 4.66
C SER A 204 -25.01 1.81 3.67
N PRO A 205 -25.85 2.26 2.73
CA PRO A 205 -26.20 1.44 1.58
C PRO A 205 -24.95 1.23 0.70
N TRP A 206 -24.99 0.16 -0.08
CA TRP A 206 -23.94 -0.11 -1.06
C TRP A 206 -23.82 1.06 -2.03
N HIS A 207 -22.58 1.48 -2.27
CA HIS A 207 -22.22 2.44 -3.29
C HIS A 207 -20.86 2.04 -3.87
N PRO A 208 -20.65 2.24 -5.17
CA PRO A 208 -19.35 1.94 -5.78
C PRO A 208 -18.30 2.94 -5.31
N TYR A 209 -17.04 2.49 -5.19
CA TYR A 209 -15.90 3.41 -5.05
C TYR A 209 -15.40 3.92 -6.42
N GLY A 210 -15.78 3.25 -7.51
CA GLY A 210 -15.61 3.74 -8.87
C GLY A 210 -16.60 4.84 -9.23
N VAL A 211 -16.32 5.57 -10.31
CA VAL A 211 -17.17 6.66 -10.81
C VAL A 211 -18.43 6.09 -11.48
N PRO A 212 -19.64 6.39 -10.98
CA PRO A 212 -20.87 5.99 -11.65
C PRO A 212 -21.00 6.58 -13.07
N PRO A 213 -21.66 5.89 -14.02
CA PRO A 213 -21.78 6.38 -15.40
C PRO A 213 -22.47 7.75 -15.55
N ASP A 214 -23.31 8.13 -14.60
CA ASP A 214 -24.05 9.38 -14.56
C ASP A 214 -23.45 10.41 -13.57
N ALA A 215 -22.23 10.15 -13.08
CA ALA A 215 -21.51 11.13 -12.28
C ALA A 215 -21.09 12.34 -13.13
N GLN A 216 -21.24 13.53 -12.55
CA GLN A 216 -20.88 14.78 -13.20
C GLN A 216 -19.40 15.05 -13.02
N PHE A 217 -18.65 15.13 -14.13
CA PHE A 217 -17.28 15.65 -14.13
C PHE A 217 -17.23 17.06 -13.55
N ARG A 218 -16.26 17.31 -12.67
CA ARG A 218 -16.08 18.59 -11.98
C ARG A 218 -14.82 19.28 -12.42
N ALA A 219 -13.70 18.59 -12.31
CA ALA A 219 -12.39 19.15 -12.53
C ALA A 219 -11.40 18.04 -12.85
N GLU A 220 -10.30 18.45 -13.48
CA GLU A 220 -9.10 17.65 -13.58
C GLU A 220 -8.00 18.41 -12.82
N ALA A 221 -7.18 17.67 -12.09
CA ALA A 221 -6.06 18.20 -11.34
C ALA A 221 -4.83 17.31 -11.54
N VAL A 222 -3.65 17.93 -11.43
CA VAL A 222 -2.39 17.19 -11.37
C VAL A 222 -1.96 17.14 -9.91
N VAL A 223 -1.94 15.93 -9.34
CA VAL A 223 -1.47 15.68 -7.99
C VAL A 223 -0.02 15.23 -8.08
N GLY A 224 0.89 16.00 -7.49
CA GLY A 224 2.33 15.72 -7.57
C GLY A 224 3.17 16.73 -6.80
N ALA A 225 4.46 16.43 -6.69
CA ALA A 225 5.41 17.36 -6.09
C ALA A 225 5.65 18.53 -7.05
N ALA A 226 5.25 19.73 -6.66
CA ALA A 226 5.41 20.92 -7.48
C ALA A 226 6.89 21.11 -7.88
N GLY A 227 7.14 21.26 -9.19
CA GLY A 227 8.48 21.46 -9.73
C GLY A 227 9.30 20.18 -9.92
N VAL A 228 8.72 19.00 -9.76
CA VAL A 228 9.38 17.71 -10.03
C VAL A 228 8.78 17.07 -11.27
N PRO A 229 9.46 17.14 -12.43
CA PRO A 229 8.98 16.51 -13.65
C PRO A 229 8.86 14.99 -13.50
N GLY A 230 7.73 14.43 -13.92
CA GLY A 230 7.48 12.97 -13.90
C GLY A 230 6.90 12.43 -12.59
N GLU A 231 6.96 13.17 -11.49
CA GLU A 231 6.39 12.78 -10.18
C GLU A 231 4.99 13.38 -9.98
N SER A 232 4.09 13.03 -10.89
CA SER A 232 2.70 13.50 -10.85
C SER A 232 1.74 12.51 -11.46
N VAL A 233 0.54 12.46 -10.90
CA VAL A 233 -0.61 11.74 -11.46
C VAL A 233 -1.72 12.73 -11.81
N THR A 234 -2.29 12.57 -13.01
CA THR A 234 -3.53 13.27 -13.36
C THR A 234 -4.69 12.61 -12.64
N VAL A 235 -5.51 13.41 -11.98
CA VAL A 235 -6.68 12.97 -11.23
C VAL A 235 -7.90 13.72 -11.75
N ALA A 236 -8.97 13.00 -12.03
CA ALA A 236 -10.26 13.56 -12.40
C ALA A 236 -11.23 13.47 -11.22
N ASP A 237 -11.89 14.58 -10.95
CA ASP A 237 -12.89 14.74 -9.89
C ASP A 237 -14.30 14.68 -10.48
N PHE A 238 -15.15 13.90 -9.84
CA PHE A 238 -16.55 13.71 -10.18
C PHE A 238 -17.43 13.93 -8.96
N ALA A 239 -18.68 14.31 -9.21
CA ALA A 239 -19.71 14.34 -8.17
C ALA A 239 -20.97 13.63 -8.65
N HIS A 240 -21.60 12.90 -7.76
CA HIS A 240 -22.89 12.25 -8.01
C HIS A 240 -23.84 12.57 -6.86
N GLN A 241 -25.12 12.78 -7.18
CA GLN A 241 -26.15 13.11 -6.20
C GLN A 241 -27.20 12.01 -6.18
N THR A 242 -27.54 11.56 -4.98
CA THR A 242 -28.58 10.56 -4.74
C THR A 242 -29.67 11.15 -3.84
N THR A 243 -30.75 10.42 -3.63
CA THR A 243 -31.80 10.82 -2.68
C THR A 243 -31.28 10.93 -1.24
N ASP A 244 -30.26 10.15 -0.90
CA ASP A 244 -29.81 9.93 0.47
C ASP A 244 -28.54 10.73 0.82
N GLY A 245 -28.02 11.50 -0.14
CA GLY A 245 -26.78 12.26 0.00
C GLY A 245 -26.07 12.47 -1.33
N GLY A 246 -24.88 13.07 -1.26
CA GLY A 246 -24.00 13.22 -2.41
C GLY A 246 -22.67 12.53 -2.22
N PHE A 247 -22.05 12.24 -3.35
CA PHE A 247 -20.77 11.56 -3.46
C PHE A 247 -19.79 12.42 -4.25
N GLY A 248 -18.54 12.42 -3.82
CA GLY A 248 -17.40 12.93 -4.54
C GLY A 248 -16.41 11.80 -4.80
N PHE A 249 -15.89 11.74 -6.02
CA PHE A 249 -14.92 10.74 -6.45
C PHE A 249 -13.72 11.45 -7.05
N ALA A 250 -12.53 11.05 -6.65
CA ALA A 250 -11.28 11.43 -7.27
C ALA A 250 -10.62 10.15 -7.79
N VAL A 251 -10.40 10.06 -9.10
CA VAL A 251 -9.82 8.87 -9.74
C VAL A 251 -8.62 9.24 -10.62
N THR A 252 -7.66 8.34 -10.77
CA THR A 252 -6.52 8.55 -11.66
C THR A 252 -6.92 8.50 -13.13
N GLU A 253 -6.24 9.28 -13.97
CA GLU A 253 -6.30 9.15 -15.42
C GLU A 253 -5.02 8.49 -15.97
N PRO A 254 -5.13 7.62 -16.99
CA PRO A 254 -6.36 7.12 -17.63
C PRO A 254 -6.96 5.87 -16.95
N SER A 255 -6.33 5.39 -15.88
CA SER A 255 -6.59 4.04 -15.34
C SER A 255 -7.79 3.93 -14.39
N CYS A 256 -8.40 5.05 -14.00
CA CYS A 256 -9.59 5.12 -13.15
C CYS A 256 -9.43 4.43 -11.78
N PHE A 257 -8.22 4.44 -11.19
CA PHE A 257 -8.05 3.96 -9.83
C PHE A 257 -8.57 5.01 -8.84
N PRO A 258 -9.37 4.62 -7.83
CA PRO A 258 -9.84 5.57 -6.84
C PRO A 258 -8.67 6.08 -5.98
N VAL A 259 -8.61 7.41 -5.84
CA VAL A 259 -7.64 8.13 -5.00
C VAL A 259 -8.34 8.64 -3.74
N GLY A 260 -9.52 9.22 -3.92
CA GLY A 260 -10.32 9.78 -2.85
C GLY A 260 -11.81 9.54 -3.09
N HIS A 261 -12.53 9.28 -2.01
CA HIS A 261 -13.97 9.12 -2.01
C HIS A 261 -14.54 9.90 -0.83
N ALA A 262 -15.56 10.71 -1.11
CA ALA A 262 -16.28 11.47 -0.10
C ALA A 262 -17.77 11.17 -0.21
N PHE A 263 -18.38 10.78 0.90
CA PHE A 263 -19.83 10.69 1.03
C PHE A 263 -20.32 11.74 2.01
N PHE A 264 -21.38 12.46 1.65
CA PHE A 264 -22.04 13.40 2.55
C PHE A 264 -23.54 13.21 2.55
N SER A 265 -24.13 13.17 3.75
CA SER A 265 -25.58 13.21 3.94
C SER A 265 -25.94 14.01 5.18
N LYS A 266 -27.19 14.48 5.25
CA LYS A 266 -27.69 15.23 6.42
C LYS A 266 -27.63 14.41 7.70
N ASP A 267 -27.98 13.13 7.61
CA ASP A 267 -28.10 12.27 8.79
C ASP A 267 -26.75 11.67 9.21
N ARG A 268 -25.87 11.33 8.25
CA ARG A 268 -24.59 10.67 8.54
C ARG A 268 -23.40 11.63 8.60
N GLY A 269 -23.52 12.83 8.04
CA GLY A 269 -22.43 13.80 7.94
C GLY A 269 -21.48 13.49 6.78
N LEU A 270 -20.24 13.96 6.89
CA LEU A 270 -19.18 13.78 5.90
C LEU A 270 -18.29 12.59 6.28
N GLU A 271 -18.13 11.65 5.35
CA GLU A 271 -17.23 10.52 5.41
C GLU A 271 -16.23 10.65 4.27
N ILE A 272 -14.93 10.66 4.56
CA ILE A 272 -13.86 10.74 3.57
C ILE A 272 -12.98 9.51 3.70
N THR A 273 -12.70 8.86 2.58
CA THR A 273 -11.77 7.74 2.46
C THR A 273 -10.76 8.05 1.36
N ASN A 274 -9.47 7.93 1.67
CA ASN A 274 -8.40 7.99 0.68
C ASN A 274 -7.82 6.60 0.49
N PHE A 275 -7.42 6.27 -0.73
CA PHE A 275 -6.91 4.96 -1.10
C PHE A 275 -5.46 5.05 -1.58
N TYR A 276 -4.68 4.06 -1.19
CA TYR A 276 -3.27 3.90 -1.54
C TYR A 276 -2.99 2.42 -1.84
N ASP A 277 -1.86 2.13 -2.48
CA ASP A 277 -1.39 0.76 -2.76
C ASP A 277 -2.41 -0.12 -3.50
N LEU A 278 -3.22 0.48 -4.38
CA LEU A 278 -4.30 -0.22 -5.07
C LEU A 278 -3.73 -1.27 -6.04
N GLN A 279 -4.33 -2.46 -6.00
CA GLN A 279 -4.07 -3.51 -6.98
C GLN A 279 -5.39 -3.98 -7.57
N ASN A 280 -5.40 -4.21 -8.89
CA ASN A 280 -6.58 -4.77 -9.53
C ASN A 280 -6.72 -6.26 -9.17
N GLY A 281 -7.96 -6.69 -8.94
CA GLY A 281 -8.32 -8.06 -8.57
C GLY A 281 -8.10 -8.38 -7.09
N ILE A 282 -8.76 -9.46 -6.66
CA ILE A 282 -8.72 -9.95 -5.28
C ILE A 282 -7.92 -11.24 -5.31
N LYS A 283 -6.67 -11.16 -4.84
CA LYS A 283 -5.71 -12.27 -4.90
C LYS A 283 -5.82 -13.21 -3.70
N ASP A 284 -6.28 -12.68 -2.57
CA ASP A 284 -6.49 -13.46 -1.34
C ASP A 284 -7.90 -14.09 -1.39
N PRO A 285 -8.01 -15.42 -1.55
CA PRO A 285 -9.30 -16.10 -1.59
C PRO A 285 -10.05 -16.00 -0.25
N GLU A 286 -9.34 -15.74 0.85
CA GLU A 286 -9.87 -15.62 2.19
C GLU A 286 -10.17 -14.16 2.59
N ALA A 287 -10.02 -13.21 1.67
CA ALA A 287 -10.19 -11.78 1.93
C ALA A 287 -11.55 -11.44 2.57
N PHE A 288 -12.60 -12.21 2.29
CA PHE A 288 -13.95 -12.03 2.82
C PHE A 288 -14.41 -13.15 3.76
N THR A 289 -13.49 -13.99 4.22
CA THR A 289 -13.83 -15.08 5.13
C THR A 289 -14.34 -14.53 6.45
N ILE A 290 -15.55 -14.95 6.84
CA ILE A 290 -16.16 -14.54 8.11
C ILE A 290 -15.32 -15.10 9.26
N PRO A 291 -14.95 -14.28 10.27
CA PRO A 291 -14.20 -14.78 11.41
C PRO A 291 -14.93 -15.90 12.14
N LYS A 292 -14.17 -16.88 12.64
CA LYS A 292 -14.74 -18.05 13.33
C LYS A 292 -15.58 -17.64 14.54
N GLU A 293 -15.16 -16.60 15.25
CA GLU A 293 -15.87 -16.02 16.39
C GLU A 293 -17.24 -15.44 16.02
N CYS A 294 -17.44 -15.09 14.76
CA CYS A 294 -18.71 -14.59 14.24
C CYS A 294 -19.63 -15.70 13.72
N MET A 295 -19.09 -16.89 13.41
CA MET A 295 -19.88 -18.02 12.90
C MET A 295 -20.68 -18.75 13.98
N SER A 296 -20.37 -18.50 15.26
CA SER A 296 -21.06 -19.11 16.42
C SER A 296 -22.20 -18.25 16.98
N LEU A 297 -22.56 -17.15 16.33
CA LEU A 297 -23.64 -16.22 16.70
C LEU A 297 -24.82 -16.39 15.75
#